data_AF-A0A397JIZ9-F1
#
_entry.id   AF-A0A397JIZ9-F1
#
_cell.length_a   1.000
_cell.length_b   1.000
_cell.length_c   1.000
_cell.angle_alpha   90.00
_cell.angle_beta   90.00
_cell.angle_gamma   90.00
#
_symmetry.space_group_name_H-M   'P 1'
#
loop_
_entity.id
_entity.type
_entity.pdbx_description
1 polymer ?
#
loop_
_entity_poly.entity_id
_entity_poly.type
_entity_poly.pdbx_seq_one_letter_code
_entity_poly.pdbx_strand_id
1 'polypeptide(L)'
;MSLKFFDKLSQSFIELLNDKEDYNVIVEVENKEKSFTAHSNILKYRSSYFRQELENIQPNENNIKIITKPSISSKIFDVILKYIYGGIVNLEKVETRFIFDLMLMANEFELTELSNELETILIEDKASWLKTHFSLVYRSIFVKENLKNLESFCNDIVVNISSKIFDVILKYIYGGIVNLEKVETRFIFDLMLMANEFELTELSNELETILIEDKASWLKTHFSLVYRSIFVKENLKNLESFCNDIVVKYPNLIFDSSDFTSLPESALVSLLKRDDLQMKEVEIWDYVIKWGIAQNSTLPTKLGDWAEENFLTLKTTLQQCLPYIHFFHITNIEIYDKIRPYKKILDKQLWEDIKQHQVAPDRPIKSIIFPARSVLNTELPPRTTEPFSTIISEVHAAEISSWIDRKTAAYSTTDIPYKFELILRRTRDGFAPQTFWNICHGHTCTIVVAKVKGTDEIIGGYNPLAWDNTLDGNSDEWMETKDSFIFSLKNGSIQNSILSRVKKTRFAIINICKKNQKSHGPYFGYGFSLFSEKSNFNLDCLSYCNNRANIYEKRVKISSDRFSVDNYEVFKVIRKS
;
A
#
# COMPACT_ATOMS: atom_id res chain seq x y z
N MET A 1 -34.99 -49.18 21.84
CA MET A 1 -33.62 -49.05 22.39
C MET A 1 -32.69 -49.85 21.50
N SER A 2 -31.63 -49.25 20.93
CA SER A 2 -30.66 -49.95 20.09
C SER A 2 -29.33 -50.10 20.84
N LEU A 3 -28.81 -51.33 20.95
CA LEU A 3 -27.45 -51.59 21.43
C LEU A 3 -26.52 -51.64 20.20
N LYS A 4 -25.43 -50.86 20.21
CA LYS A 4 -24.47 -50.77 19.11
C LYS A 4 -23.11 -51.28 19.61
N PHE A 5 -22.49 -52.20 18.88
CA PHE A 5 -21.20 -52.83 19.21
C PHE A 5 -20.20 -52.69 18.06
N PHE A 6 -20.03 -51.47 17.54
CA PHE A 6 -19.26 -51.23 16.33
C PHE A 6 -17.75 -51.33 16.53
N ASP A 7 -17.23 -50.94 17.69
CA ASP A 7 -15.78 -50.95 17.95
C ASP A 7 -15.20 -52.36 17.87
N LYS A 8 -15.85 -53.34 18.50
CA LYS A 8 -15.42 -54.74 18.45
C LYS A 8 -15.56 -55.31 17.04
N LEU A 9 -16.63 -54.97 16.32
CA LEU A 9 -16.85 -55.40 14.94
C LEU A 9 -15.75 -54.85 14.01
N SER A 10 -15.43 -53.57 14.14
CA SER A 10 -14.35 -52.89 13.43
C SER A 10 -13.01 -53.58 13.68
N GLN A 11 -12.67 -53.85 14.94
CA GLN A 11 -11.44 -54.52 15.31
C GLN A 11 -11.35 -55.93 14.71
N SER A 12 -12.44 -56.71 14.72
CA SER A 12 -12.47 -58.03 14.09
C SER A 12 -12.24 -57.99 12.57
N PHE A 13 -12.68 -56.96 11.87
CA PHE A 13 -12.34 -56.79 10.45
C PHE A 13 -10.87 -56.39 10.23
N ILE A 14 -10.29 -55.59 11.11
CA ILE A 14 -8.86 -55.29 11.06
C ILE A 14 -8.02 -56.54 11.30
N GLU A 15 -8.41 -57.40 12.25
CA GLU A 15 -7.78 -58.71 12.48
C GLU A 15 -7.83 -59.57 11.21
N LEU A 16 -9.00 -59.67 10.57
CA LEU A 16 -9.16 -60.37 9.28
C LEU A 16 -8.23 -59.84 8.18
N LEU A 17 -8.02 -58.52 8.10
CA LEU A 17 -7.06 -57.93 7.15
C LEU A 17 -5.61 -58.35 7.45
N ASN A 18 -5.24 -58.46 8.73
CA ASN A 18 -3.88 -58.75 9.17
C ASN A 18 -3.51 -60.23 9.10
N ASP A 19 -4.49 -61.12 9.32
CA ASP A 19 -4.28 -62.57 9.29
C ASP A 19 -3.98 -63.09 7.88
N LYS A 20 -4.40 -62.34 6.84
CA LYS A 20 -4.18 -62.65 5.41
C LYS A 20 -4.72 -64.02 5.00
N GLU A 21 -5.73 -64.51 5.69
CA GLU A 21 -6.48 -65.70 5.31
C GLU A 21 -7.56 -65.34 4.27
N ASP A 22 -7.95 -66.30 3.42
CA ASP A 22 -9.08 -66.20 2.46
C ASP A 22 -9.12 -64.96 1.53
N TYR A 23 -8.00 -64.26 1.36
CA TYR A 23 -7.91 -63.14 0.44
C TYR A 23 -8.09 -63.60 -1.02
N ASN A 24 -8.72 -62.75 -1.82
CA ASN A 24 -8.91 -63.01 -3.25
C ASN A 24 -8.59 -61.79 -4.14
N VAL A 25 -7.99 -60.76 -3.54
CA VAL A 25 -7.48 -59.57 -4.23
C VAL A 25 -6.07 -59.29 -3.76
N ILE A 26 -5.18 -58.97 -4.71
CA ILE A 26 -3.87 -58.37 -4.45
C ILE A 26 -3.85 -56.98 -5.09
N VAL A 27 -3.40 -55.98 -4.33
CA VAL A 27 -3.15 -54.63 -4.85
C VAL A 27 -1.66 -54.35 -4.82
N GLU A 28 -1.09 -54.13 -6.01
CA GLU A 28 0.32 -53.77 -6.21
C GLU A 28 0.46 -52.25 -6.26
N VAL A 29 1.33 -51.68 -5.41
CA VAL A 29 1.61 -50.24 -5.31
C VAL A 29 3.10 -49.95 -5.42
N GLU A 30 3.50 -48.68 -5.48
CA GLU A 30 4.92 -48.26 -5.59
C GLU A 30 5.65 -49.02 -6.73
N ASN A 31 5.16 -48.91 -7.97
CA ASN A 31 5.70 -49.65 -9.13
C ASN A 31 5.86 -51.17 -8.91
N LYS A 32 4.94 -51.78 -8.13
CA LYS A 32 4.93 -53.22 -7.76
C LYS A 32 5.99 -53.62 -6.74
N GLU A 33 6.63 -52.67 -6.06
CA GLU A 33 7.57 -52.97 -4.97
C GLU A 33 6.86 -53.53 -3.73
N LYS A 34 5.59 -53.15 -3.51
CA LYS A 34 4.79 -53.64 -2.40
C LYS A 34 3.42 -54.11 -2.85
N SER A 35 2.93 -55.14 -2.17
CA SER A 35 1.63 -55.75 -2.41
C SER A 35 0.80 -55.86 -1.13
N PHE A 36 -0.50 -55.69 -1.27
CA PHE A 36 -1.48 -55.80 -0.20
C PHE A 36 -2.54 -56.83 -0.54
N THR A 37 -2.83 -57.73 0.39
CA THR A 37 -3.88 -58.75 0.27
C THR A 37 -5.20 -58.21 0.82
N ALA A 38 -6.31 -58.47 0.12
CA ALA A 38 -7.62 -58.01 0.55
C ALA A 38 -8.76 -58.93 0.08
N HIS A 39 -9.94 -58.70 0.66
CA HIS A 39 -11.19 -59.39 0.37
C HIS A 39 -12.06 -58.52 -0.55
N SER A 40 -12.33 -59.03 -1.76
CA SER A 40 -13.16 -58.32 -2.74
C SER A 40 -14.51 -57.88 -2.18
N ASN A 41 -15.18 -58.71 -1.39
CA ASN A 41 -16.48 -58.37 -0.81
C ASN A 41 -16.42 -57.09 0.03
N ILE A 42 -15.41 -56.96 0.89
CA ILE A 42 -15.26 -55.78 1.75
C ILE A 42 -14.98 -54.53 0.89
N LEU A 43 -14.03 -54.63 -0.05
CA LEU A 43 -13.70 -53.53 -0.96
C LEU A 43 -14.92 -53.04 -1.76
N LYS A 44 -15.69 -53.94 -2.37
CA LYS A 44 -16.86 -53.63 -3.22
C LYS A 44 -18.00 -52.95 -2.48
N TYR A 45 -18.19 -53.23 -1.20
CA TYR A 45 -19.26 -52.63 -0.39
C TYR A 45 -18.86 -51.32 0.27
N ARG A 46 -17.55 -51.06 0.41
CA ARG A 46 -17.04 -49.83 1.02
C ARG A 46 -16.66 -48.76 0.00
N SER A 47 -16.44 -49.14 -1.27
CA SER A 47 -16.03 -48.23 -2.34
C SER A 47 -16.65 -48.64 -3.67
N SER A 48 -17.32 -47.68 -4.33
CA SER A 48 -17.84 -47.83 -5.68
C SER A 48 -16.74 -47.94 -6.73
N TYR A 49 -15.61 -47.23 -6.54
CA TYR A 49 -14.41 -47.41 -7.34
C TYR A 49 -13.96 -48.89 -7.36
N PHE A 50 -13.73 -49.49 -6.18
CA PHE A 50 -13.30 -50.88 -6.11
C PHE A 50 -14.37 -51.86 -6.62
N ARG A 51 -15.66 -51.51 -6.49
CA ARG A 51 -16.75 -52.28 -7.11
C ARG A 51 -16.58 -52.38 -8.62
N GLN A 52 -16.46 -51.24 -9.28
CA GLN A 52 -16.29 -51.17 -10.73
C GLN A 52 -14.98 -51.82 -11.18
N GLU A 53 -13.87 -51.51 -10.50
CA GLU A 53 -12.55 -52.06 -10.82
C GLU A 53 -12.55 -53.61 -10.74
N LEU A 54 -13.11 -54.17 -9.66
CA LEU A 54 -13.14 -55.62 -9.44
C LEU A 54 -14.18 -56.36 -10.30
N GLU A 55 -15.16 -55.67 -10.89
CA GLU A 55 -16.06 -56.24 -11.89
C GLU A 55 -15.36 -56.43 -13.24
N ASN A 56 -14.43 -55.53 -13.58
CA ASN A 56 -13.71 -55.55 -14.85
C ASN A 56 -12.48 -56.47 -14.85
N ILE A 57 -11.90 -56.75 -13.68
CA ILE A 57 -10.71 -57.60 -13.56
C ILE A 57 -11.06 -59.08 -13.57
N GLN A 58 -10.40 -59.83 -14.45
CA GLN A 58 -10.43 -61.29 -14.47
C GLN A 58 -9.44 -61.87 -13.45
N PRO A 59 -9.82 -62.91 -12.69
CA PRO A 59 -8.91 -63.57 -11.76
C PRO A 59 -7.84 -64.39 -12.50
N ASN A 60 -6.71 -64.63 -11.84
CA ASN A 60 -5.65 -65.52 -12.32
C ASN A 60 -5.97 -67.00 -12.05
N GLU A 61 -5.02 -67.89 -12.36
CA GLU A 61 -5.13 -69.35 -12.18
C GLU A 61 -5.43 -69.77 -10.72
N ASN A 62 -5.05 -68.95 -9.75
CA ASN A 62 -5.31 -69.17 -8.32
C ASN A 62 -6.60 -68.48 -7.84
N ASN A 63 -7.48 -68.04 -8.75
CA ASN A 63 -8.68 -67.25 -8.46
C ASN A 63 -8.43 -65.89 -7.79
N ILE A 64 -7.22 -65.32 -7.93
CA ILE A 64 -6.85 -64.02 -7.33
C ILE A 64 -6.96 -62.91 -8.38
N LYS A 65 -7.60 -61.79 -8.03
CA LYS A 65 -7.65 -60.57 -8.86
C LYS A 65 -6.51 -59.63 -8.49
N ILE A 66 -5.81 -59.08 -9.48
CA ILE A 66 -4.67 -58.17 -9.26
C ILE A 66 -5.03 -56.76 -9.74
N ILE A 67 -4.91 -55.77 -8.85
CA ILE A 67 -5.05 -54.34 -9.15
C ILE A 67 -3.64 -53.72 -9.11
N THR A 68 -3.30 -52.90 -10.10
CA THR A 68 -2.00 -52.19 -10.13
C THR A 68 -2.19 -50.69 -10.01
N LYS A 69 -1.59 -50.08 -8.99
CA LYS A 69 -1.61 -48.63 -8.73
C LYS A 69 -0.19 -48.10 -8.45
N PRO A 70 0.62 -47.92 -9.51
CA PRO A 70 2.06 -47.69 -9.37
C PRO A 70 2.42 -46.37 -8.67
N SER A 71 1.56 -45.35 -8.74
CA SER A 71 1.78 -44.01 -8.22
C SER A 71 1.40 -43.80 -6.75
N ILE A 72 0.82 -44.82 -6.10
CA ILE A 72 0.35 -44.70 -4.71
C ILE A 72 1.46 -45.15 -3.77
N SER A 73 1.71 -44.38 -2.70
CA SER A 73 2.58 -44.83 -1.63
C SER A 73 1.93 -45.95 -0.81
N SER A 74 2.72 -46.97 -0.48
CA SER A 74 2.32 -48.06 0.39
C SER A 74 1.82 -47.61 1.76
N LYS A 75 2.38 -46.51 2.31
CA LYS A 75 1.91 -45.95 3.59
C LYS A 75 0.49 -45.38 3.48
N ILE A 76 0.19 -44.67 2.39
CA ILE A 76 -1.15 -44.12 2.16
C ILE A 76 -2.15 -45.26 1.93
N PHE A 77 -1.76 -46.25 1.12
CA PHE A 77 -2.64 -47.38 0.81
C PHE A 77 -2.95 -48.25 2.04
N ASP A 78 -1.98 -48.45 2.93
CA ASP A 78 -2.18 -49.14 4.22
C ASP A 78 -3.26 -48.45 5.07
N VAL A 79 -3.23 -47.11 5.15
CA VAL A 79 -4.24 -46.33 5.87
C VAL A 79 -5.62 -46.46 5.21
N ILE A 80 -5.68 -46.38 3.88
CA ILE A 80 -6.93 -46.57 3.12
C ILE A 80 -7.53 -47.94 3.39
N LEU A 81 -6.73 -49.01 3.39
CA LEU A 81 -7.21 -50.36 3.69
C LEU A 81 -7.73 -50.47 5.12
N LYS A 82 -7.01 -49.94 6.11
CA LYS A 82 -7.46 -49.93 7.51
C LYS A 82 -8.78 -49.18 7.68
N TYR A 83 -8.96 -48.06 6.98
CA TYR A 83 -10.25 -47.36 6.95
C TYR A 83 -11.36 -48.18 6.28
N ILE A 84 -11.07 -48.87 5.18
CA ILE A 84 -12.06 -49.69 4.50
C ILE A 84 -12.59 -50.80 5.42
N TYR A 85 -11.70 -51.47 6.16
CA TYR A 85 -12.05 -52.59 7.04
C TYR A 85 -12.62 -52.14 8.39
N GLY A 86 -11.93 -51.23 9.07
CA GLY A 86 -12.26 -50.83 10.44
C GLY A 86 -12.93 -49.47 10.55
N GLY A 87 -12.90 -48.63 9.53
CA GLY A 87 -13.35 -47.23 9.64
C GLY A 87 -12.45 -46.36 10.52
N ILE A 88 -11.22 -46.80 10.80
CA ILE A 88 -10.28 -46.10 11.69
C ILE A 88 -9.13 -45.51 10.86
N VAL A 89 -8.85 -44.23 11.09
CA VAL A 89 -7.68 -43.51 10.56
C VAL A 89 -6.99 -42.81 11.73
N ASN A 90 -5.70 -43.10 11.92
CA ASN A 90 -4.89 -42.41 12.92
C ASN A 90 -4.06 -41.31 12.25
N LEU A 91 -4.34 -40.06 12.60
CA LEU A 91 -3.64 -38.87 12.09
C LEU A 91 -2.71 -38.23 13.14
N GLU A 92 -2.51 -38.87 14.29
CA GLU A 92 -1.60 -38.35 15.32
C GLU A 92 -0.17 -38.28 14.80
N LYS A 93 0.45 -37.10 14.90
CA LYS A 93 1.85 -36.84 14.49
C LYS A 93 2.14 -37.09 13.01
N VAL A 94 1.12 -37.03 12.17
CA VAL A 94 1.27 -37.14 10.71
C VAL A 94 1.51 -35.76 10.10
N GLU A 95 2.40 -35.69 9.10
CA GLU A 95 2.67 -34.45 8.36
C GLU A 95 1.45 -34.01 7.55
N THR A 96 1.19 -32.70 7.46
CA THR A 96 0.05 -32.16 6.69
C THR A 96 0.05 -32.61 5.23
N ARG A 97 1.23 -32.74 4.62
CA ARG A 97 1.36 -33.24 3.25
C ARG A 97 0.79 -34.64 3.09
N PHE A 98 1.02 -35.52 4.06
CA PHE A 98 0.47 -36.88 4.04
C PHE A 98 -1.05 -36.87 4.18
N ILE A 99 -1.62 -36.01 5.05
CA ILE A 99 -3.07 -35.84 5.19
C ILE A 99 -3.69 -35.39 3.86
N PHE A 100 -3.06 -34.42 3.20
CA PHE A 100 -3.47 -33.94 1.88
C PHE A 100 -3.42 -35.04 0.81
N ASP A 101 -2.31 -35.80 0.73
CA ASP A 101 -2.19 -36.89 -0.24
C ASP A 101 -3.17 -38.05 0.07
N LEU A 102 -3.43 -38.34 1.35
CA LEU A 102 -4.45 -39.30 1.78
C LEU A 102 -5.86 -38.84 1.37
N MET A 103 -6.19 -37.56 1.53
CA MET A 103 -7.47 -36.98 1.09
C MET A 103 -7.65 -37.17 -0.42
N LEU A 104 -6.64 -36.84 -1.23
CA LEU A 104 -6.70 -37.04 -2.68
C LEU A 104 -6.91 -38.51 -3.05
N MET A 105 -6.30 -39.43 -2.32
CA MET A 105 -6.47 -40.86 -2.55
C MET A 105 -7.84 -41.39 -2.10
N ALA A 106 -8.36 -40.91 -0.96
CA ALA A 106 -9.70 -41.22 -0.51
C ALA A 106 -10.74 -40.76 -1.55
N ASN A 107 -10.57 -39.56 -2.11
CA ASN A 107 -11.40 -39.07 -3.19
C ASN A 107 -11.29 -39.92 -4.47
N GLU A 108 -10.07 -40.29 -4.89
CA GLU A 108 -9.87 -41.17 -6.05
C GLU A 108 -10.54 -42.55 -5.89
N PHE A 109 -10.57 -43.09 -4.68
CA PHE A 109 -11.24 -44.35 -4.37
C PHE A 109 -12.72 -44.19 -3.99
N GLU A 110 -13.29 -42.99 -4.19
CA GLU A 110 -14.68 -42.67 -3.91
C GLU A 110 -15.10 -42.94 -2.46
N LEU A 111 -14.16 -42.83 -1.52
CA LEU A 111 -14.37 -42.92 -0.07
C LEU A 111 -14.80 -41.56 0.47
N THR A 112 -16.00 -41.14 0.08
CA THR A 112 -16.54 -39.78 0.29
C THR A 112 -16.55 -39.33 1.74
N GLU A 113 -16.93 -40.20 2.68
CA GLU A 113 -16.90 -39.91 4.12
C GLU A 113 -15.48 -39.53 4.59
N LEU A 114 -14.48 -40.37 4.29
CA LEU A 114 -13.09 -40.09 4.65
C LEU A 114 -12.55 -38.84 3.95
N SER A 115 -12.83 -38.68 2.66
CA SER A 115 -12.37 -37.52 1.90
C SER A 115 -12.88 -36.20 2.50
N ASN A 116 -14.18 -36.12 2.83
CA ASN A 116 -14.78 -34.91 3.39
C ASN A 116 -14.26 -34.59 4.80
N GLU A 117 -14.04 -35.60 5.64
CA GLU A 117 -13.49 -35.41 6.97
C GLU A 117 -12.05 -34.88 6.91
N LEU A 118 -11.22 -35.46 6.03
CA LEU A 118 -9.85 -34.99 5.83
C LEU A 118 -9.80 -33.59 5.23
N GLU A 119 -10.71 -33.27 4.29
CA GLU A 119 -10.86 -31.94 3.71
C GLU A 119 -11.20 -30.90 4.79
N THR A 120 -12.12 -31.25 5.71
CA THR A 120 -12.50 -30.39 6.85
C THR A 120 -11.32 -30.15 7.78
N ILE A 121 -10.61 -31.20 8.17
CA ILE A 121 -9.40 -31.10 9.02
C ILE A 121 -8.34 -30.20 8.36
N LEU A 122 -8.14 -30.32 7.04
CA LEU A 122 -7.18 -29.49 6.33
C LEU A 122 -7.57 -28.01 6.33
N ILE A 123 -8.86 -27.71 6.16
CA ILE A 123 -9.38 -26.34 6.13
C ILE A 123 -9.40 -25.73 7.52
N GLU A 124 -9.85 -26.45 8.54
CA GLU A 124 -10.03 -25.91 9.90
C GLU A 124 -8.71 -25.85 10.67
N ASP A 125 -7.93 -26.93 10.64
CA ASP A 125 -6.74 -27.07 11.49
C ASP A 125 -5.43 -26.76 10.76
N LYS A 126 -5.42 -26.82 9.42
CA LYS A 126 -4.20 -26.74 8.59
C LYS A 126 -4.29 -25.69 7.48
N ALA A 127 -5.15 -24.69 7.63
CA ALA A 127 -5.35 -23.61 6.65
C ALA A 127 -4.05 -22.92 6.24
N SER A 128 -3.12 -22.69 7.17
CA SER A 128 -1.82 -22.07 6.88
C SER A 128 -1.05 -22.87 5.84
N TRP A 129 -0.91 -24.18 6.04
CA TRP A 129 -0.23 -25.06 5.09
C TRP A 129 -0.90 -25.06 3.71
N LEU A 130 -2.24 -25.05 3.65
CA LEU A 130 -2.98 -24.94 2.39
C LEU A 130 -2.66 -23.63 1.66
N LYS A 131 -2.52 -22.52 2.38
CA LYS A 131 -2.12 -21.22 1.81
C LYS A 131 -0.67 -21.23 1.32
N THR A 132 0.28 -21.75 2.10
CA THR A 132 1.68 -21.88 1.68
C THR A 132 1.85 -22.77 0.45
N HIS A 133 0.98 -23.79 0.30
CA HIS A 133 1.02 -24.75 -0.82
C HIS A 133 -0.12 -24.53 -1.82
N PHE A 134 -0.64 -23.31 -1.91
CA PHE A 134 -1.86 -22.99 -2.67
C PHE A 134 -1.80 -23.47 -4.13
N SER A 135 -0.67 -23.31 -4.82
CA SER A 135 -0.53 -23.73 -6.22
C SER A 135 -0.74 -25.24 -6.42
N LEU A 136 -0.19 -26.03 -5.50
CA LEU A 136 -0.33 -27.48 -5.47
C LEU A 136 -1.76 -27.90 -5.14
N VAL A 137 -2.36 -27.26 -4.14
CA VAL A 137 -3.75 -27.49 -3.72
C VAL A 137 -4.71 -27.17 -4.87
N TYR A 138 -4.61 -25.96 -5.42
CA TYR A 138 -5.44 -25.48 -6.51
C TYR A 138 -5.34 -26.38 -7.74
N ARG A 139 -4.12 -26.78 -8.13
CA ARG A 139 -3.92 -27.73 -9.25
C ARG A 139 -4.60 -29.07 -8.98
N SER A 140 -4.51 -29.60 -7.75
CA SER A 140 -5.14 -30.87 -7.41
C SER A 140 -6.66 -30.83 -7.51
N ILE A 141 -7.30 -29.71 -7.14
CA ILE A 141 -8.75 -29.51 -7.26
C ILE A 141 -9.17 -29.59 -8.74
N PHE A 142 -8.44 -28.94 -9.65
CA PHE A 142 -8.76 -29.00 -11.10
C PHE A 142 -8.63 -30.39 -11.71
N VAL A 143 -7.77 -31.25 -11.14
CA VAL A 143 -7.53 -32.61 -11.64
C VAL A 143 -8.49 -33.63 -11.03
N LYS A 144 -9.00 -33.37 -9.82
CA LYS A 144 -9.79 -34.33 -9.04
C LYS A 144 -11.20 -33.79 -8.82
N GLU A 145 -12.18 -34.40 -9.46
CA GLU A 145 -13.59 -34.07 -9.27
C GLU A 145 -14.02 -34.30 -7.80
N ASN A 146 -14.96 -33.52 -7.29
CA ASN A 146 -15.64 -33.67 -5.98
C ASN A 146 -14.95 -33.12 -4.69
N LEU A 147 -13.97 -32.22 -4.78
CA LEU A 147 -13.41 -31.51 -3.59
C LEU A 147 -14.04 -30.12 -3.38
N LYS A 148 -15.35 -30.08 -3.10
CA LYS A 148 -16.14 -28.84 -3.10
C LYS A 148 -15.77 -27.86 -1.99
N ASN A 149 -15.41 -28.33 -0.80
CA ASN A 149 -15.10 -27.42 0.31
C ASN A 149 -13.75 -26.76 0.09
N LEU A 150 -12.76 -27.51 -0.41
CA LEU A 150 -11.44 -27.02 -0.76
C LEU A 150 -11.49 -26.10 -1.98
N GLU A 151 -12.36 -26.41 -2.94
CA GLU A 151 -12.68 -25.51 -4.06
C GLU A 151 -13.25 -24.19 -3.54
N SER A 152 -14.25 -24.22 -2.64
CA SER A 152 -14.81 -23.01 -2.02
C SER A 152 -13.73 -22.22 -1.26
N PHE A 153 -12.93 -22.90 -0.43
CA PHE A 153 -11.82 -22.29 0.30
C PHE A 153 -10.83 -21.58 -0.64
N CYS A 154 -10.43 -22.24 -1.72
CA CYS A 154 -9.54 -21.66 -2.71
C CYS A 154 -10.20 -20.49 -3.45
N ASN A 155 -11.48 -20.60 -3.80
CA ASN A 155 -12.22 -19.53 -4.47
C ASN A 155 -12.41 -18.31 -3.56
N ASP A 156 -12.65 -18.48 -2.27
CA ASP A 156 -12.74 -17.37 -1.31
C ASP A 156 -11.42 -16.61 -1.21
N ILE A 157 -10.28 -17.31 -1.29
CA ILE A 157 -8.96 -16.69 -1.41
C ILE A 157 -8.88 -15.90 -2.72
N VAL A 158 -9.24 -16.50 -3.86
CA VAL A 158 -9.11 -15.89 -5.19
C VAL A 158 -10.06 -14.70 -5.40
N VAL A 159 -11.31 -14.75 -4.93
CA VAL A 159 -12.33 -13.71 -5.09
C VAL A 159 -11.91 -12.40 -4.41
N ASN A 160 -11.12 -12.49 -3.34
CA ASN A 160 -10.58 -11.32 -2.64
C ASN A 160 -9.33 -10.73 -3.32
N ILE A 161 -8.82 -11.35 -4.39
CA ILE A 161 -7.59 -10.97 -5.06
C ILE A 161 -7.89 -10.41 -6.46
N SER A 162 -7.23 -9.31 -6.82
CA SER A 162 -7.26 -8.81 -8.20
C SER A 162 -6.73 -9.89 -9.15
N SER A 163 -7.50 -10.26 -10.17
CA SER A 163 -7.12 -11.28 -11.16
C SER A 163 -5.75 -11.04 -11.79
N LYS A 164 -5.35 -9.76 -11.91
CA LYS A 164 -4.02 -9.36 -12.38
C LYS A 164 -2.91 -9.68 -11.38
N ILE A 165 -3.13 -9.46 -10.08
CA ILE A 165 -2.17 -9.78 -9.02
C ILE A 165 -1.99 -11.30 -8.95
N PHE A 166 -3.10 -12.03 -9.00
CA PHE A 166 -3.07 -13.49 -8.96
C PHE A 166 -2.31 -14.09 -10.17
N ASP A 167 -2.50 -13.55 -11.37
CA ASP A 167 -1.74 -13.97 -12.57
C ASP A 167 -0.23 -13.74 -12.40
N VAL A 168 0.18 -12.64 -11.77
CA VAL A 168 1.60 -12.37 -11.48
C VAL A 168 2.16 -13.34 -10.44
N ILE A 169 1.41 -13.61 -9.36
CA ILE A 169 1.80 -14.60 -8.35
C ILE A 169 1.96 -15.98 -8.99
N LEU A 170 1.03 -16.38 -9.86
CA LEU A 170 1.12 -17.66 -10.57
C LEU A 170 2.37 -17.72 -11.46
N LYS A 171 2.64 -16.67 -12.24
CA LYS A 171 3.84 -16.58 -13.07
C LYS A 171 5.12 -16.65 -12.25
N TYR A 172 5.16 -16.02 -11.08
CA TYR A 172 6.28 -16.13 -10.15
C TYR A 172 6.45 -17.56 -9.64
N ILE A 173 5.37 -18.21 -9.16
CA ILE A 173 5.44 -19.57 -8.63
C ILE A 173 5.97 -20.57 -9.68
N TYR A 174 5.55 -20.44 -10.93
CA TYR A 174 5.95 -21.36 -11.99
C TYR A 174 7.26 -20.99 -12.71
N GLY A 175 7.58 -19.70 -12.79
CA GLY A 175 8.68 -19.20 -13.61
C GLY A 175 9.78 -18.49 -12.84
N GLY A 176 9.59 -18.20 -11.55
CA GLY A 176 10.52 -17.43 -10.72
C GLY A 176 10.68 -15.96 -11.15
N ILE A 177 9.84 -15.45 -12.05
CA ILE A 177 10.01 -14.14 -12.68
C ILE A 177 8.76 -13.29 -12.48
N VAL A 178 8.95 -12.04 -12.04
CA VAL A 178 7.94 -11.00 -12.00
C VAL A 178 8.38 -9.81 -12.85
N ASN A 179 7.53 -9.36 -13.77
CA ASN A 179 7.78 -8.15 -14.56
C ASN A 179 7.06 -6.96 -13.91
N LEU A 180 7.82 -6.00 -13.40
CA LEU A 180 7.33 -4.77 -12.76
C LEU A 180 7.47 -3.53 -13.67
N GLU A 181 7.89 -3.69 -14.93
CA GLU A 181 8.03 -2.57 -15.86
C GLU A 181 6.66 -1.92 -16.14
N LYS A 182 6.58 -0.60 -15.97
CA LYS A 182 5.38 0.21 -16.22
C LYS A 182 4.16 -0.16 -15.34
N VAL A 183 4.39 -0.84 -14.22
CA VAL A 183 3.36 -1.17 -13.24
C VAL A 183 3.18 -0.01 -12.25
N GLU A 184 1.94 0.31 -11.90
CA GLU A 184 1.64 1.34 -10.90
C GLU A 184 2.14 0.93 -9.51
N THR A 185 2.65 1.88 -8.72
CA THR A 185 3.16 1.59 -7.37
C THR A 185 2.13 0.95 -6.46
N ARG A 186 0.85 1.33 -6.59
CA ARG A 186 -0.24 0.71 -5.84
C ARG A 186 -0.33 -0.79 -6.11
N PHE A 187 -0.16 -1.20 -7.37
CA PHE A 187 -0.17 -2.62 -7.73
C PHE A 187 1.03 -3.36 -7.14
N ILE A 188 2.22 -2.76 -7.14
CA ILE A 188 3.42 -3.34 -6.51
C ILE A 188 3.19 -3.56 -5.01
N PHE A 189 2.60 -2.56 -4.34
CA PHE A 189 2.22 -2.65 -2.93
C PHE A 189 1.20 -3.77 -2.67
N ASP A 190 0.13 -3.84 -3.45
CA ASP A 190 -0.88 -4.89 -3.31
C ASP A 190 -0.29 -6.27 -3.61
N LEU A 191 0.60 -6.39 -4.61
CA LEU A 191 1.34 -7.61 -4.92
C LEU A 191 2.25 -8.04 -3.76
N MET A 192 2.94 -7.10 -3.10
CA MET A 192 3.75 -7.37 -1.91
C MET A 192 2.90 -7.93 -0.77
N LEU A 193 1.76 -7.29 -0.48
CA LEU A 193 0.83 -7.79 0.55
C LEU A 193 0.34 -9.21 0.23
N MET A 194 0.07 -9.50 -1.04
CA MET A 194 -0.34 -10.83 -1.47
C MET A 194 0.79 -11.85 -1.40
N ALA A 195 2.00 -11.49 -1.83
CA ALA A 195 3.17 -12.36 -1.72
C ALA A 195 3.42 -12.74 -0.25
N ASN A 196 3.29 -11.78 0.66
CA ASN A 196 3.35 -12.02 2.09
C ASN A 196 2.24 -12.96 2.59
N GLU A 197 1.00 -12.78 2.13
CA GLU A 197 -0.14 -13.64 2.49
C GLU A 197 -0.01 -15.09 1.98
N PHE A 198 0.63 -15.29 0.83
CA PHE A 198 0.98 -16.61 0.30
C PHE A 198 2.30 -17.16 0.87
N GLU A 199 2.92 -16.47 1.83
CA GLU A 199 4.21 -16.84 2.42
C GLU A 199 5.36 -16.96 1.39
N LEU A 200 5.26 -16.24 0.28
CA LEU A 200 6.30 -16.12 -0.75
C LEU A 200 7.35 -15.10 -0.29
N THR A 201 8.08 -15.46 0.76
CA THR A 201 9.00 -14.58 1.50
C THR A 201 10.04 -13.88 0.62
N GLU A 202 10.64 -14.58 -0.34
CA GLU A 202 11.61 -14.00 -1.28
C GLU A 202 10.98 -12.85 -2.10
N LEU A 203 9.86 -13.11 -2.78
CA LEU A 203 9.17 -12.09 -3.56
C LEU A 203 8.67 -10.94 -2.68
N SER A 204 8.12 -11.24 -1.51
CA SER A 204 7.63 -10.22 -0.58
C SER A 204 8.75 -9.25 -0.17
N ASN A 205 9.90 -9.77 0.24
CA ASN A 205 11.04 -8.97 0.68
C ASN A 205 11.64 -8.12 -0.46
N GLU A 206 11.71 -8.68 -1.67
CA GLU A 206 12.21 -7.94 -2.83
C GLU A 206 11.27 -6.78 -3.19
N LEU A 207 9.96 -7.03 -3.21
CA LEU A 207 8.96 -5.98 -3.46
C LEU A 207 8.96 -4.92 -2.35
N GLU A 208 9.13 -5.32 -1.09
CA GLU A 208 9.26 -4.43 0.05
C GLU A 208 10.47 -3.48 -0.13
N THR A 209 11.61 -4.03 -0.55
CA THR A 209 12.84 -3.27 -0.82
C THR A 209 12.63 -2.26 -1.96
N ILE A 210 12.06 -2.69 -3.09
CA ILE A 210 11.73 -1.81 -4.23
C ILE A 210 10.80 -0.67 -3.78
N LEU A 211 9.80 -0.95 -2.94
CA LEU A 211 8.88 0.06 -2.46
C LEU A 211 9.58 1.10 -1.58
N ILE A 212 10.50 0.66 -0.71
CA ILE A 212 11.26 1.53 0.20
C ILE A 212 12.30 2.36 -0.56
N GLU A 213 13.07 1.74 -1.46
CA GLU A 213 14.20 2.41 -2.13
C GLU A 213 13.73 3.29 -3.30
N ASP A 214 12.87 2.75 -4.17
CA ASP A 214 12.49 3.43 -5.42
C ASP A 214 11.18 4.21 -5.30
N LYS A 215 10.30 3.81 -4.37
CA LYS A 215 8.91 4.31 -4.29
C LYS A 215 8.55 4.94 -2.94
N ALA A 216 9.55 5.32 -2.12
CA ALA A 216 9.34 5.95 -0.82
C ALA A 216 8.39 7.16 -0.83
N SER A 217 8.38 7.95 -1.91
CA SER A 217 7.48 9.11 -2.04
C SER A 217 6.01 8.69 -2.06
N TRP A 218 5.68 7.59 -2.73
CA TRP A 218 4.34 7.04 -2.76
C TRP A 218 3.94 6.48 -1.38
N LEU A 219 4.85 5.75 -0.71
CA LEU A 219 4.62 5.23 0.65
C LEU A 219 4.31 6.37 1.64
N LYS A 220 5.04 7.48 1.57
CA LYS A 220 4.81 8.67 2.39
C LYS A 220 3.47 9.35 2.09
N THR A 221 3.06 9.39 0.83
CA THR A 221 1.77 9.99 0.42
C THR A 221 0.58 9.14 0.86
N HIS A 222 0.76 7.82 0.96
CA HIS A 222 -0.26 6.85 1.35
C HIS A 222 0.02 6.26 2.74
N PHE A 223 0.60 7.05 3.64
CA PHE A 223 1.19 6.55 4.89
C PHE A 223 0.19 5.81 5.78
N SER A 224 -1.02 6.36 5.98
CA SER A 224 -2.04 5.72 6.82
C SER A 224 -2.44 4.33 6.32
N LEU A 225 -2.60 4.20 5.00
CA LEU A 225 -2.92 2.95 4.32
C LEU A 225 -1.79 1.93 4.44
N VAL A 226 -0.54 2.36 4.26
CA VAL A 226 0.65 1.51 4.40
C VAL A 226 0.78 1.03 5.85
N TYR A 227 0.74 1.95 6.82
CA TYR A 227 0.85 1.63 8.23
C TYR A 227 -0.21 0.64 8.69
N ARG A 228 -1.48 0.87 8.31
CA ARG A 228 -2.57 -0.06 8.61
C ARG A 228 -2.28 -1.46 8.06
N SER A 229 -1.80 -1.56 6.83
CA SER A 229 -1.60 -2.84 6.15
C SER A 229 -0.53 -3.70 6.84
N ILE A 230 0.53 -3.08 7.39
CA ILE A 230 1.59 -3.76 8.16
C ILE A 230 1.01 -4.51 9.37
N PHE A 231 0.08 -3.90 10.09
CA PHE A 231 -0.48 -4.52 11.30
C PHE A 231 -1.65 -5.49 11.04
N VAL A 232 -2.15 -5.52 9.79
CA VAL A 232 -3.10 -6.53 9.32
C VAL A 232 -2.38 -7.77 8.80
N LYS A 233 -1.17 -7.61 8.24
CA LYS A 233 -0.41 -8.68 7.59
C LYS A 233 0.91 -8.90 8.34
N GLU A 234 1.01 -10.02 9.05
CA GLU A 234 2.23 -10.38 9.79
C GLU A 234 3.45 -10.49 8.84
N ASN A 235 4.66 -10.19 9.32
CA ASN A 235 5.96 -10.37 8.63
C ASN A 235 6.48 -9.29 7.65
N LEU A 236 6.03 -8.03 7.72
CA LEU A 236 6.56 -6.90 6.92
C LEU A 236 7.53 -6.00 7.70
N LYS A 237 8.65 -6.56 8.19
CA LYS A 237 9.54 -5.90 9.17
C LYS A 237 10.29 -4.69 8.61
N ASN A 238 10.70 -4.69 7.34
CA ASN A 238 11.48 -3.58 6.81
C ASN A 238 10.58 -2.36 6.59
N LEU A 239 9.36 -2.58 6.10
CA LEU A 239 8.35 -1.56 5.91
C LEU A 239 7.82 -1.04 7.24
N GLU A 240 7.68 -1.91 8.24
CA GLU A 240 7.39 -1.51 9.62
C GLU A 240 8.48 -0.57 10.14
N SER A 241 9.75 -0.93 10.01
CA SER A 241 10.88 -0.09 10.42
C SER A 241 10.88 1.25 9.70
N PHE A 242 10.73 1.23 8.37
CA PHE A 242 10.64 2.43 7.54
C PHE A 242 9.52 3.36 8.00
N CYS A 243 8.33 2.82 8.28
CA CYS A 243 7.20 3.62 8.74
C CYS A 243 7.43 4.13 10.17
N ASN A 244 7.98 3.30 11.05
CA ASN A 244 8.31 3.68 12.42
C ASN A 244 9.29 4.87 12.45
N ASP A 245 10.31 4.90 11.60
CA ASP A 245 11.25 6.03 11.51
C ASP A 245 10.60 7.35 11.07
N ILE A 246 9.47 7.26 10.36
CA ILE A 246 8.69 8.41 9.88
C ILE A 246 7.70 8.86 10.95
N VAL A 247 6.91 7.94 11.52
CA VAL A 247 5.81 8.29 12.43
C VAL A 247 6.29 8.91 13.74
N VAL A 248 7.50 8.55 14.18
CA VAL A 248 8.15 9.18 15.33
C VAL A 248 8.26 10.69 15.12
N LYS A 249 8.70 11.10 13.92
CA LYS A 249 8.97 12.50 13.57
C LYS A 249 7.71 13.25 13.14
N TYR A 250 6.78 12.54 12.51
CA TYR A 250 5.56 13.10 11.91
C TYR A 250 4.33 12.27 12.29
N PRO A 251 3.96 12.23 13.59
CA PRO A 251 2.83 11.42 14.06
C PRO A 251 1.51 11.84 13.42
N ASN A 252 1.38 13.12 13.04
CA ASN A 252 0.22 13.68 12.36
C ASN A 252 -0.12 12.97 11.03
N LEU A 253 0.84 12.30 10.36
CA LEU A 253 0.56 11.51 9.16
C LEU A 253 -0.43 10.36 9.40
N ILE A 254 -0.52 9.87 10.63
CA ILE A 254 -1.49 8.85 11.04
C ILE A 254 -2.63 9.47 11.81
N PHE A 255 -2.32 10.23 12.87
CA PHE A 255 -3.33 10.74 13.79
C PHE A 255 -4.33 11.70 13.12
N ASP A 256 -3.86 12.58 12.23
CA ASP A 256 -4.72 13.52 11.51
C ASP A 256 -5.38 12.89 10.26
N SER A 257 -5.09 11.62 9.96
CA SER A 257 -5.66 10.96 8.78
C SER A 257 -7.18 10.83 8.89
N SER A 258 -7.86 11.02 7.76
CA SER A 258 -9.32 10.83 7.66
C SER A 258 -9.77 9.41 8.03
N ASP A 259 -8.89 8.41 7.86
CA ASP A 259 -9.15 7.00 8.16
C ASP A 259 -8.50 6.52 9.46
N PHE A 260 -8.05 7.42 10.34
CA PHE A 260 -7.44 7.10 11.63
C PHE A 260 -8.30 6.15 12.48
N THR A 261 -9.62 6.37 12.52
CA THR A 261 -10.55 5.52 13.28
C THR A 261 -10.66 4.10 12.73
N SER A 262 -10.10 3.82 11.56
CA SER A 262 -10.06 2.48 10.95
C SER A 262 -8.75 1.74 11.24
N LEU A 263 -7.87 2.28 12.10
CA LEU A 263 -6.65 1.60 12.52
C LEU A 263 -6.97 0.35 13.36
N PRO A 264 -6.31 -0.79 13.11
CA PRO A 264 -6.31 -1.94 14.01
C PRO A 264 -5.83 -1.55 15.41
N GLU A 265 -6.40 -2.16 16.45
CA GLU A 265 -5.98 -1.94 17.84
C GLU A 265 -4.48 -2.19 18.02
N SER A 266 -3.93 -3.24 17.38
CA SER A 266 -2.50 -3.57 17.40
C SER A 266 -1.63 -2.42 16.88
N ALA A 267 -2.06 -1.73 15.82
CA ALA A 267 -1.36 -0.57 15.25
C ALA A 267 -1.39 0.61 16.22
N LEU A 268 -2.55 0.92 16.80
CA LEU A 268 -2.68 1.99 17.78
C LEU A 268 -1.83 1.72 19.03
N VAL A 269 -1.89 0.50 19.57
CA VAL A 269 -1.06 0.08 20.71
C VAL A 269 0.43 0.19 20.38
N SER A 270 0.85 -0.17 19.17
CA SER A 270 2.25 -0.02 18.74
C SER A 270 2.70 1.44 18.79
N LEU A 271 1.87 2.38 18.32
CA LEU A 271 2.13 3.82 18.40
C LEU A 271 2.23 4.30 19.85
N LEU A 272 1.28 3.88 20.71
CA LEU A 272 1.24 4.30 22.11
C LEU A 272 2.43 3.76 22.94
N LYS A 273 3.03 2.63 22.56
CA LYS A 273 4.23 2.10 23.23
C LYS A 273 5.50 2.93 23.02
N ARG A 274 5.48 3.91 22.10
CA ARG A 274 6.70 4.63 21.67
C ARG A 274 7.07 5.82 22.53
N ASP A 275 8.16 5.72 23.29
CA ASP A 275 8.66 6.84 24.09
C ASP A 275 9.17 8.04 23.27
N ASP A 276 9.47 7.83 21.98
CA ASP A 276 10.04 8.84 21.08
C ASP A 276 9.00 9.59 20.22
N LEU A 277 7.71 9.26 20.37
CA LEU A 277 6.62 9.87 19.60
C LEU A 277 6.53 11.38 19.85
N GLN A 278 6.72 12.20 18.80
CA GLN A 278 6.75 13.67 18.85
C GLN A 278 5.33 14.29 18.96
N MET A 279 4.58 13.96 20.01
CA MET A 279 3.20 14.43 20.20
C MET A 279 2.91 14.72 21.68
N LYS A 280 2.06 15.71 21.96
CA LYS A 280 1.63 15.99 23.34
C LYS A 280 0.72 14.90 23.84
N GLU A 281 0.91 14.48 25.09
CA GLU A 281 0.13 13.38 25.67
C GLU A 281 -1.38 13.65 25.70
N VAL A 282 -1.79 14.91 25.89
CA VAL A 282 -3.20 15.30 25.83
C VAL A 282 -3.81 15.12 24.42
N GLU A 283 -3.03 15.31 23.36
CA GLU A 283 -3.49 15.12 21.98
C GLU A 283 -3.61 13.62 21.68
N ILE A 284 -2.65 12.82 22.16
CA ILE A 284 -2.72 11.35 22.11
C ILE A 284 -4.01 10.87 22.79
N TRP A 285 -4.33 11.40 23.98
CA TRP A 285 -5.57 11.07 24.69
C TRP A 285 -6.81 11.38 23.84
N ASP A 286 -6.90 12.58 23.25
CA ASP A 286 -8.05 12.96 22.41
C ASP A 286 -8.25 11.98 21.25
N TYR A 287 -7.14 11.57 20.63
CA TYR A 287 -7.17 10.58 19.55
C TYR A 287 -7.57 9.18 20.02
N VAL A 288 -7.07 8.72 21.17
CA VAL A 288 -7.45 7.42 21.74
C VAL A 288 -8.95 7.39 22.08
N ILE A 289 -9.49 8.46 22.66
CA ILE A 289 -10.94 8.58 22.90
C ILE A 289 -11.72 8.61 21.59
N LYS A 290 -11.28 9.39 20.59
CA LYS A 290 -11.89 9.44 19.26
C LYS A 290 -11.93 8.06 18.61
N TRP A 291 -10.83 7.31 18.67
CA TRP A 291 -10.75 5.95 18.14
C TRP A 291 -11.68 5.00 18.89
N GLY A 292 -11.66 5.01 20.23
CA GLY A 292 -12.48 4.14 21.05
C GLY A 292 -13.99 4.38 20.88
N ILE A 293 -14.41 5.64 20.73
CA ILE A 293 -15.81 5.96 20.42
C ILE A 293 -16.19 5.46 19.03
N ALA A 294 -15.31 5.64 18.03
CA ALA A 294 -15.58 5.22 16.67
C ALA A 294 -15.72 3.69 16.51
N GLN A 295 -15.06 2.89 17.35
CA GLN A 295 -15.25 1.43 17.37
C GLN A 295 -16.62 1.00 17.91
N ASN A 296 -17.34 1.90 18.59
CA ASN A 296 -18.59 1.59 19.29
C ASN A 296 -19.72 2.50 18.77
N SER A 297 -20.29 2.13 17.62
CA SER A 297 -21.34 2.90 16.93
C SER A 297 -22.64 3.09 17.73
N THR A 298 -22.83 2.34 18.82
CA THR A 298 -23.99 2.43 19.72
C THR A 298 -23.84 3.50 20.80
N LEU A 299 -22.67 4.12 20.96
CA LEU A 299 -22.44 5.13 21.98
C LEU A 299 -23.17 6.44 21.65
N PRO A 300 -23.79 7.11 22.64
CA PRO A 300 -24.41 8.42 22.44
C PRO A 300 -23.38 9.48 22.01
N THR A 301 -23.80 10.38 21.12
CA THR A 301 -22.90 11.42 20.57
C THR A 301 -22.51 12.48 21.60
N LYS A 302 -23.38 12.75 22.57
CA LYS A 302 -23.13 13.72 23.64
C LYS A 302 -22.77 12.97 24.92
N LEU A 303 -21.64 13.34 25.52
CA LEU A 303 -21.16 12.72 26.75
C LEU A 303 -22.14 12.85 27.93
N GLY A 304 -22.96 13.91 27.96
CA GLY A 304 -23.98 14.10 29.00
C GLY A 304 -25.07 13.03 29.01
N ASP A 305 -25.26 12.32 27.89
CA ASP A 305 -26.28 11.28 27.74
C ASP A 305 -25.74 9.88 28.09
N TRP A 306 -24.49 9.76 28.54
CA TRP A 306 -23.85 8.48 28.79
C TRP A 306 -24.27 7.85 30.12
N ALA A 307 -24.79 6.63 30.05
CA ALA A 307 -25.01 5.74 31.17
C ALA A 307 -23.72 4.98 31.57
N GLU A 308 -23.74 4.30 32.72
CA GLU A 308 -22.59 3.55 33.23
C GLU A 308 -22.11 2.47 32.23
N GLU A 309 -23.06 1.81 31.57
CA GLU A 309 -22.78 0.81 30.53
C GLU A 309 -21.98 1.37 29.35
N ASN A 310 -22.23 2.63 28.95
CA ASN A 310 -21.49 3.27 27.86
C ASN A 310 -20.00 3.47 28.23
N PHE A 311 -19.73 3.85 29.48
CA PHE A 311 -18.35 3.95 29.97
C PHE A 311 -17.68 2.59 30.08
N LEU A 312 -18.42 1.55 30.47
CA LEU A 312 -17.89 0.19 30.51
C LEU A 312 -17.52 -0.31 29.11
N THR A 313 -18.38 -0.09 28.12
CA THR A 313 -18.09 -0.42 26.71
C THR A 313 -16.80 0.26 26.23
N LEU A 314 -16.69 1.58 26.43
CA LEU A 314 -15.48 2.31 26.04
C LEU A 314 -14.23 1.81 26.79
N LYS A 315 -14.37 1.51 28.09
CA LYS A 315 -13.28 0.97 28.91
C LYS A 315 -12.79 -0.37 28.36
N THR A 316 -13.69 -1.27 27.99
CA THR A 316 -13.35 -2.56 27.40
C THR A 316 -12.63 -2.38 26.06
N THR A 317 -13.12 -1.52 25.18
CA THR A 317 -12.48 -1.23 23.89
C THR A 317 -11.07 -0.63 24.04
N LEU A 318 -10.86 0.23 25.03
CA LEU A 318 -9.59 0.91 25.25
C LEU A 318 -8.66 0.16 26.22
N GLN A 319 -9.01 -1.04 26.65
CA GLN A 319 -8.30 -1.75 27.73
C GLN A 319 -6.82 -1.94 27.44
N GLN A 320 -6.43 -2.21 26.18
CA GLN A 320 -5.02 -2.36 25.81
C GLN A 320 -4.32 -1.02 25.53
N CYS A 321 -5.07 0.05 25.28
CA CYS A 321 -4.52 1.38 24.98
C CYS A 321 -4.25 2.20 26.25
N LEU A 322 -5.18 2.17 27.22
CA LEU A 322 -5.12 2.97 28.45
C LEU A 322 -3.82 2.82 29.26
N PRO A 323 -3.20 1.62 29.39
CA PRO A 323 -1.95 1.45 30.12
C PRO A 323 -0.77 2.23 29.52
N TYR A 324 -0.85 2.65 28.26
CA TYR A 324 0.21 3.37 27.56
C TYR A 324 0.00 4.90 27.54
N ILE A 325 -1.03 5.41 28.22
CA ILE A 325 -1.23 6.86 28.38
C ILE A 325 -0.43 7.37 29.57
N HIS A 326 0.40 8.38 29.33
CA HIS A 326 1.30 8.95 30.33
C HIS A 326 0.60 10.08 31.11
N PHE A 327 -0.46 9.74 31.87
CA PHE A 327 -1.36 10.70 32.54
C PHE A 327 -0.66 11.78 33.39
N PHE A 328 0.49 11.47 33.98
CA PHE A 328 1.23 12.39 34.85
C PHE A 328 1.99 13.49 34.09
N HIS A 329 2.03 13.44 32.75
CA HIS A 329 2.59 14.49 31.89
C HIS A 329 1.50 15.36 31.23
N ILE A 330 0.24 15.18 31.63
CA ILE A 330 -0.89 16.03 31.19
C ILE A 330 -1.07 17.17 32.20
N THR A 331 -1.33 18.38 31.72
CA THR A 331 -1.47 19.53 32.62
C THR A 331 -2.74 19.44 33.47
N ASN A 332 -2.76 20.09 34.64
CA ASN A 332 -3.92 20.06 35.54
C ASN A 332 -5.22 20.56 34.90
N ILE A 333 -5.11 21.58 34.04
CA ILE A 333 -6.25 22.15 33.31
C ILE A 333 -6.80 21.10 32.33
N GLU A 334 -5.92 20.47 31.56
CA GLU A 334 -6.30 19.43 30.60
C GLU A 334 -6.86 18.17 31.28
N ILE A 335 -6.31 17.78 32.44
CA ILE A 335 -6.90 16.71 33.26
C ILE A 335 -8.33 17.05 33.65
N TYR A 336 -8.58 18.29 34.06
CA TYR A 336 -9.92 18.72 34.45
C TYR A 336 -10.90 18.76 33.26
N ASP A 337 -10.46 19.29 32.12
CA ASP A 337 -11.33 19.53 30.96
C ASP A 337 -11.52 18.29 30.09
N LYS A 338 -10.48 17.48 29.90
CA LYS A 338 -10.44 16.39 28.91
C LYS A 338 -10.42 14.99 29.52
N ILE A 339 -9.75 14.79 30.67
CA ILE A 339 -9.64 13.45 31.30
C ILE A 339 -10.81 13.18 32.26
N ARG A 340 -11.11 14.13 33.15
CA ARG A 340 -12.16 14.02 34.18
C ARG A 340 -13.53 13.60 33.64
N PRO A 341 -14.00 14.06 32.46
CA PRO A 341 -15.29 13.61 31.93
C PRO A 341 -15.36 12.10 31.69
N TYR A 342 -14.22 11.46 31.41
CA TYR A 342 -14.10 10.03 31.15
C TYR A 342 -13.54 9.23 32.33
N LYS A 343 -13.41 9.82 33.53
CA LYS A 343 -12.77 9.18 34.71
C LYS A 343 -13.27 7.76 35.05
N LYS A 344 -14.50 7.40 34.65
CA LYS A 344 -15.11 6.08 34.86
C LYS A 344 -14.42 4.96 34.08
N ILE A 345 -13.73 5.28 32.98
CA ILE A 345 -12.98 4.29 32.21
C ILE A 345 -11.61 3.97 32.85
N LEU A 346 -11.13 4.82 33.76
CA LEU A 346 -9.86 4.64 34.45
C LEU A 346 -10.04 3.75 35.69
N ASP A 347 -8.98 3.06 36.09
CA ASP A 347 -8.99 2.30 37.33
C ASP A 347 -9.05 3.24 38.53
N LYS A 348 -9.79 2.83 39.56
CA LYS A 348 -10.05 3.65 40.75
C LYS A 348 -8.74 4.13 41.41
N GLN A 349 -7.74 3.26 41.52
CA GLN A 349 -6.44 3.62 42.08
C GLN A 349 -5.70 4.64 41.22
N LEU A 350 -5.71 4.48 39.88
CA LEU A 350 -5.09 5.41 38.95
C LEU A 350 -5.72 6.80 39.05
N TRP A 351 -7.05 6.88 39.14
CA TRP A 351 -7.75 8.16 39.29
C TRP A 351 -7.45 8.84 40.64
N GLU A 352 -7.33 8.08 41.73
CA GLU A 352 -6.90 8.63 43.02
C GLU A 352 -5.46 9.15 42.97
N ASP A 353 -4.55 8.42 42.33
CA ASP A 353 -3.15 8.82 42.18
C ASP A 353 -3.01 10.08 41.32
N ILE A 354 -3.78 10.19 40.22
CA ILE A 354 -3.85 11.41 39.40
C ILE A 354 -4.26 12.59 40.26
N LYS A 355 -5.39 12.50 40.98
CA LYS A 355 -5.86 13.58 41.87
C LYS A 355 -4.84 13.94 42.95
N GLN A 356 -4.19 12.94 43.56
CA GLN A 356 -3.15 13.18 44.56
C GLN A 356 -2.00 13.96 43.95
N HIS A 357 -1.53 13.58 42.76
CA HIS A 357 -0.42 14.23 42.08
C HIS A 357 -0.73 15.69 41.73
N GLN A 358 -2.00 16.02 41.41
CA GLN A 358 -2.41 17.42 41.17
C GLN A 358 -2.27 18.32 42.41
N VAL A 359 -2.45 17.75 43.62
CA VAL A 359 -2.48 18.50 44.89
C VAL A 359 -1.13 18.44 45.62
N ALA A 360 -0.41 17.32 45.50
CA ALA A 360 0.83 17.05 46.20
C ALA A 360 1.75 16.17 45.32
N PRO A 361 2.42 16.75 44.31
CA PRO A 361 3.21 16.00 43.32
C PRO A 361 4.40 15.26 43.92
N ASP A 362 4.96 15.75 45.03
CA ASP A 362 6.11 15.17 45.71
C ASP A 362 5.77 13.90 46.53
N ARG A 363 4.49 13.55 46.66
CA ARG A 363 4.09 12.36 47.40
C ARG A 363 4.18 11.11 46.52
N PRO A 364 4.64 9.98 47.08
CA PRO A 364 4.67 8.73 46.36
C PRO A 364 3.26 8.29 45.96
N ILE A 365 3.15 7.81 44.72
CA ILE A 365 1.92 7.21 44.16
C ILE A 365 2.19 5.74 43.82
N LYS A 366 1.12 4.95 43.65
CA LYS A 366 1.21 3.49 43.42
C LYS A 366 1.24 3.14 41.94
N SER A 367 0.68 4.00 41.10
CA SER A 367 0.62 3.85 39.65
C SER A 367 2.00 3.97 39.01
N ILE A 368 2.20 3.25 37.91
CA ILE A 368 3.44 3.34 37.11
C ILE A 368 3.50 4.74 36.50
N ILE A 369 4.64 5.40 36.66
CA ILE A 369 4.93 6.69 36.02
C ILE A 369 5.84 6.42 34.83
N PHE A 370 5.33 6.67 33.62
CA PHE A 370 6.14 6.64 32.41
C PHE A 370 6.99 7.92 32.29
N PRO A 371 8.17 7.86 31.66
CA PRO A 371 8.91 9.06 31.30
C PRO A 371 8.09 9.94 30.33
N ALA A 372 8.39 11.24 30.31
CA ALA A 372 7.80 12.12 29.32
C ALA A 372 8.25 11.68 27.92
N ARG A 373 7.32 11.61 26.97
CA ARG A 373 7.69 11.34 25.57
C ARG A 373 8.60 12.45 25.08
N SER A 374 9.63 12.09 24.33
CA SER A 374 10.63 13.05 23.83
C SER A 374 10.01 13.95 22.76
N VAL A 375 9.45 15.09 23.17
CA VAL A 375 9.06 16.15 22.24
C VAL A 375 10.28 17.04 22.04
N LEU A 376 10.96 16.89 20.92
CA LEU A 376 11.97 17.85 20.50
C LEU A 376 11.23 19.15 20.20
N ASN A 377 11.50 20.20 20.99
CA ASN A 377 11.21 21.59 20.62
C ASN A 377 12.11 21.99 19.44
N THR A 378 11.99 21.29 18.32
CA THR A 378 12.37 21.86 17.04
C THR A 378 11.28 22.87 16.78
N GLU A 379 11.62 24.17 16.74
CA GLU A 379 10.78 25.12 16.03
C GLU A 379 10.37 24.44 14.72
N LEU A 380 9.06 24.29 14.53
CA LEU A 380 8.49 23.68 13.35
C LEU A 380 9.29 24.19 12.14
N PRO A 381 9.90 23.33 11.30
CA PRO A 381 10.04 23.74 9.92
C PRO A 381 8.60 24.08 9.49
N PRO A 382 8.35 25.28 8.95
CA PRO A 382 7.01 25.66 8.55
C PRO A 382 6.49 24.54 7.64
N ARG A 383 5.27 24.06 7.94
CA ARG A 383 4.53 23.00 7.25
C ARG A 383 5.22 22.62 5.95
N THR A 384 5.71 21.39 5.80
CA THR A 384 5.90 20.83 4.46
C THR A 384 4.52 20.60 3.84
N THR A 385 3.80 21.68 3.55
CA THR A 385 3.19 21.82 2.23
C THR A 385 4.25 21.35 1.24
N GLU A 386 3.88 20.46 0.33
CA GLU A 386 4.73 20.18 -0.82
C GLU A 386 5.37 21.49 -1.29
N PRO A 387 6.69 21.50 -1.58
CA PRO A 387 7.28 22.71 -2.12
C PRO A 387 6.42 23.15 -3.29
N PHE A 388 5.93 24.39 -3.26
CA PHE A 388 4.96 24.89 -4.23
C PHE A 388 5.49 24.74 -5.67
N SER A 389 6.82 24.65 -5.81
CA SER A 389 7.56 24.41 -7.03
C SER A 389 8.62 23.32 -6.85
N THR A 390 8.87 22.57 -7.94
CA THR A 390 10.01 21.64 -8.03
C THR A 390 11.25 22.28 -8.67
N ILE A 391 11.14 23.53 -9.15
CA ILE A 391 12.19 24.26 -9.86
C ILE A 391 12.69 25.45 -9.03
N ILE A 392 11.79 26.21 -8.40
CA ILE A 392 12.10 27.45 -7.68
C ILE A 392 11.83 27.32 -6.17
N SER A 393 12.62 28.03 -5.38
CA SER A 393 12.48 28.11 -3.92
C SER A 393 11.67 29.33 -3.50
N GLU A 394 11.32 29.43 -2.21
CA GLU A 394 10.70 30.64 -1.64
C GLU A 394 11.57 31.90 -1.82
N VAL A 395 12.91 31.74 -1.82
CA VAL A 395 13.85 32.84 -2.08
C VAL A 395 13.68 33.36 -3.51
N HIS A 396 13.52 32.47 -4.48
CA HIS A 396 13.26 32.85 -5.88
C HIS A 396 11.88 33.50 -6.03
N ALA A 397 10.85 32.99 -5.35
CA ALA A 397 9.51 33.60 -5.37
C ALA A 397 9.51 35.01 -4.78
N ALA A 398 10.25 35.23 -3.69
CA ALA A 398 10.41 36.55 -3.07
C ALA A 398 11.14 37.54 -4.00
N GLU A 399 12.15 37.07 -4.73
CA GLU A 399 12.87 37.86 -5.74
C GLU A 399 11.98 38.19 -6.94
N ILE A 400 11.24 37.23 -7.49
CA ILE A 400 10.32 37.50 -8.60
C ILE A 400 9.20 38.46 -8.16
N SER A 401 8.70 38.31 -6.93
CA SER A 401 7.67 39.20 -6.37
C SER A 401 8.15 40.66 -6.29
N SER A 402 9.41 40.89 -5.93
CA SER A 402 9.95 42.25 -5.92
C SER A 402 10.08 42.82 -7.35
N TRP A 403 10.36 41.98 -8.33
CA TRP A 403 10.40 42.40 -9.74
C TRP A 403 9.03 42.77 -10.31
N ILE A 404 7.97 42.06 -9.90
CA ILE A 404 6.58 42.42 -10.22
C ILE A 404 6.26 43.82 -9.66
N ASP A 405 6.59 44.05 -8.38
CA ASP A 405 6.34 45.35 -7.72
C ASP A 405 7.34 46.46 -8.07
N ARG A 406 8.32 46.17 -8.93
CA ARG A 406 9.43 47.07 -9.30
C ARG A 406 10.25 47.58 -8.09
N LYS A 407 10.36 46.77 -7.04
CA LYS A 407 11.23 47.03 -5.89
C LYS A 407 12.70 46.68 -6.20
N THR A 408 13.62 47.41 -5.57
CA THR A 408 15.07 47.19 -5.70
C THR A 408 15.57 46.06 -4.78
N ALA A 409 15.01 45.95 -3.57
CA ALA A 409 15.29 44.88 -2.63
C ALA A 409 14.26 43.75 -2.75
N ALA A 410 14.72 42.50 -2.64
CA ALA A 410 13.85 41.33 -2.57
C ALA A 410 13.00 41.34 -1.28
N TYR A 411 11.82 40.74 -1.34
CA TYR A 411 11.00 40.50 -0.15
C TYR A 411 11.68 39.49 0.79
N SER A 412 11.29 39.50 2.07
CA SER A 412 11.58 38.38 2.97
C SER A 412 10.78 37.16 2.51
N THR A 413 11.33 35.95 2.67
CA THR A 413 10.60 34.69 2.40
C THR A 413 9.38 34.52 3.29
N THR A 414 9.34 35.20 4.44
CA THR A 414 8.19 35.21 5.37
C THR A 414 7.12 36.25 5.01
N ASP A 415 7.41 37.19 4.11
CA ASP A 415 6.56 38.34 3.79
C ASP A 415 6.43 38.56 2.27
N ILE A 416 6.12 37.48 1.54
CA ILE A 416 5.89 37.54 0.10
C ILE A 416 4.43 37.99 -0.14
N PRO A 417 4.19 39.12 -0.83
CA PRO A 417 2.84 39.69 -1.02
C PRO A 417 1.99 38.94 -2.05
N TYR A 418 2.56 37.94 -2.73
CA TYR A 418 1.89 37.14 -3.74
C TYR A 418 1.83 35.66 -3.34
N LYS A 419 0.75 35.00 -3.74
CA LYS A 419 0.58 33.55 -3.74
C LYS A 419 0.87 33.03 -5.15
N PHE A 420 1.75 32.05 -5.26
CA PHE A 420 2.13 31.38 -6.50
C PHE A 420 1.30 30.10 -6.62
N GLU A 421 0.25 30.14 -7.42
CA GLU A 421 -0.63 29.00 -7.64
C GLU A 421 -0.14 28.23 -8.88
N LEU A 422 0.35 27.00 -8.67
CA LEU A 422 0.85 26.15 -9.74
C LEU A 422 -0.29 25.71 -10.67
N ILE A 423 -0.29 26.21 -11.90
CA ILE A 423 -1.31 25.86 -12.91
C ILE A 423 -0.82 24.80 -13.89
N LEU A 424 0.48 24.69 -14.13
CA LEU A 424 1.07 23.67 -15.00
C LEU A 424 2.37 23.14 -14.38
N ARG A 425 2.55 21.81 -14.35
CA ARG A 425 3.83 21.16 -14.01
C ARG A 425 4.09 19.97 -14.94
N ARG A 426 5.31 19.89 -15.48
CA ARG A 426 5.76 18.78 -16.36
C ARG A 426 5.33 17.38 -15.87
N THR A 427 5.60 17.05 -14.61
CA THR A 427 5.36 15.70 -14.07
C THR A 427 3.88 15.33 -14.04
N ARG A 428 2.99 16.32 -14.06
CA ARG A 428 1.53 16.15 -14.08
C ARG A 428 0.95 16.26 -15.49
N ASP A 429 1.40 17.25 -16.26
CA ASP A 429 0.73 17.68 -17.50
C ASP A 429 1.52 17.34 -18.78
N GLY A 430 2.79 16.94 -18.65
CA GLY A 430 3.68 16.60 -19.77
C GLY A 430 4.39 17.80 -20.41
N PHE A 431 5.16 17.52 -21.47
CA PHE A 431 6.08 18.45 -22.15
C PHE A 431 5.58 19.00 -23.48
N ALA A 432 4.36 18.67 -23.89
CA ALA A 432 3.86 19.06 -25.19
C ALA A 432 3.58 20.57 -25.26
N PRO A 433 4.02 21.28 -26.31
CA PRO A 433 3.72 22.70 -26.47
C PRO A 433 2.22 23.00 -26.45
N GLN A 434 1.41 22.11 -27.04
CA GLN A 434 -0.05 22.24 -27.04
C GLN A 434 -0.65 22.23 -25.63
N THR A 435 -0.06 21.48 -24.70
CA THR A 435 -0.51 21.42 -23.31
C THR A 435 -0.46 22.79 -22.65
N PHE A 436 0.61 23.57 -22.90
CA PHE A 436 0.73 24.93 -22.38
C PHE A 436 -0.44 25.80 -22.82
N TRP A 437 -0.77 25.80 -24.12
CA TRP A 437 -1.87 26.59 -24.66
C TRP A 437 -3.25 26.13 -24.17
N ASN A 438 -3.43 24.83 -23.93
CA ASN A 438 -4.70 24.31 -23.43
C ASN A 438 -4.92 24.70 -21.95
N ILE A 439 -3.88 24.62 -21.12
CA ILE A 439 -3.97 24.86 -19.67
C ILE A 439 -3.88 26.35 -19.33
N CYS A 440 -2.95 27.08 -19.93
CA CYS A 440 -2.70 28.47 -19.57
C CYS A 440 -3.67 29.46 -20.22
N HIS A 441 -4.53 29.00 -21.13
CA HIS A 441 -5.51 29.87 -21.80
C HIS A 441 -6.41 30.60 -20.78
N GLY A 442 -6.58 31.90 -20.97
CA GLY A 442 -7.39 32.76 -20.11
C GLY A 442 -6.72 33.13 -18.78
N HIS A 443 -5.58 32.52 -18.41
CA HIS A 443 -4.84 32.90 -17.21
C HIS A 443 -4.03 34.17 -17.43
N THR A 444 -4.25 35.18 -16.58
CA THR A 444 -3.46 36.41 -16.46
C THR A 444 -2.40 36.29 -15.35
N CYS A 445 -1.46 37.23 -15.29
CA CYS A 445 -0.45 37.32 -14.24
C CYS A 445 0.31 36.01 -14.02
N THR A 446 0.79 35.40 -15.11
CA THR A 446 1.46 34.09 -15.06
C THR A 446 2.97 34.22 -15.06
N ILE A 447 3.67 33.35 -14.33
CA ILE A 447 5.12 33.16 -14.42
C ILE A 447 5.39 31.80 -15.04
N VAL A 448 6.19 31.79 -16.11
CA VAL A 448 6.75 30.58 -16.70
C VAL A 448 8.17 30.40 -16.17
N VAL A 449 8.50 29.20 -15.70
CA VAL A 449 9.84 28.82 -15.27
C VAL A 449 10.27 27.52 -15.93
N ALA A 450 11.48 27.47 -16.47
CA ALA A 450 12.07 26.31 -17.12
C ALA A 450 13.49 26.05 -16.59
N LYS A 451 13.78 24.81 -16.24
CA LYS A 451 15.12 24.30 -15.91
C LYS A 451 15.77 23.73 -17.17
N VAL A 452 16.88 24.32 -17.60
CA VAL A 452 17.62 23.90 -18.78
C VAL A 452 18.23 22.51 -18.54
N LYS A 453 18.16 21.65 -19.56
CA LYS A 453 18.60 20.26 -19.46
C LYS A 453 20.11 20.14 -19.26
N GLY A 454 20.51 19.38 -18.24
CA GLY A 454 21.92 19.14 -17.92
C GLY A 454 22.69 20.35 -17.38
N THR A 455 22.01 21.42 -16.94
CA THR A 455 22.63 22.58 -16.33
C THR A 455 21.89 23.04 -15.06
N ASP A 456 22.49 23.95 -14.31
CA ASP A 456 21.84 24.63 -13.18
C ASP A 456 20.99 25.84 -13.63
N GLU A 457 20.91 26.15 -14.93
CA GLU A 457 20.22 27.33 -15.43
C GLU A 457 18.70 27.22 -15.26
N ILE A 458 18.13 28.17 -14.51
CA ILE A 458 16.68 28.37 -14.40
C ILE A 458 16.32 29.68 -15.07
N ILE A 459 15.49 29.61 -16.11
CA ILE A 459 15.09 30.75 -16.94
C ILE A 459 13.58 30.84 -17.01
N GLY A 460 13.06 32.05 -17.22
CA GLY A 460 11.62 32.25 -17.21
C GLY A 460 11.16 33.61 -17.69
N GLY A 461 9.85 33.82 -17.62
CA GLY A 461 9.21 35.08 -17.96
C GLY A 461 7.88 35.28 -17.25
N TYR A 462 7.56 36.54 -16.95
CA TYR A 462 6.30 36.96 -16.36
C TYR A 462 5.41 37.60 -17.42
N ASN A 463 4.21 37.06 -17.61
CA ASN A 463 3.18 37.62 -18.47
C ASN A 463 2.05 38.23 -17.61
N PRO A 464 1.84 39.56 -17.62
CA PRO A 464 0.72 40.19 -16.93
C PRO A 464 -0.63 40.02 -17.64
N LEU A 465 -0.64 39.71 -18.93
CA LEU A 465 -1.83 39.58 -19.79
C LEU A 465 -2.34 38.13 -19.83
N ALA A 466 -3.55 37.94 -20.37
CA ALA A 466 -4.12 36.60 -20.56
C ALA A 466 -3.48 35.91 -21.77
N TRP A 467 -3.21 34.60 -21.65
CA TRP A 467 -2.84 33.79 -22.83
C TRP A 467 -4.08 33.48 -23.66
N ASP A 468 -4.00 33.73 -24.96
CA ASP A 468 -5.09 33.42 -25.89
C ASP A 468 -4.69 32.28 -26.84
N ASN A 469 -5.44 31.18 -26.80
CA ASN A 469 -5.24 30.04 -27.69
C ASN A 469 -6.25 30.00 -28.85
N THR A 470 -7.18 30.95 -28.91
CA THR A 470 -8.32 30.96 -29.85
C THR A 470 -7.99 31.60 -31.20
N LEU A 471 -6.73 31.98 -31.41
CA LEU A 471 -6.24 32.54 -32.67
C LEU A 471 -6.30 31.49 -33.79
N ASP A 472 -7.46 31.44 -34.46
CA ASP A 472 -7.76 30.57 -35.60
C ASP A 472 -7.19 31.13 -36.94
N GLY A 473 -6.56 32.31 -36.91
CA GLY A 473 -5.89 32.92 -38.07
C GLY A 473 -4.58 32.22 -38.46
N ASN A 474 -4.06 32.53 -39.66
CA ASN A 474 -2.78 31.99 -40.17
C ASN A 474 -1.52 32.71 -39.60
N SER A 475 -1.69 33.64 -38.67
CA SER A 475 -0.60 34.47 -38.13
C SER A 475 -0.66 34.56 -36.62
N ASP A 476 0.51 34.54 -36.00
CA ASP A 476 0.66 34.81 -34.56
C ASP A 476 0.38 36.29 -34.26
N GLU A 477 -0.04 36.60 -33.03
CA GLU A 477 -0.38 37.96 -32.59
C GLU A 477 0.56 38.47 -31.49
N TRP A 478 1.02 39.70 -31.65
CA TRP A 478 1.85 40.37 -30.66
C TRP A 478 1.00 41.06 -29.60
N MET A 479 1.31 40.80 -28.34
CA MET A 479 0.69 41.47 -27.20
C MET A 479 1.57 42.61 -26.68
N GLU A 480 0.97 43.79 -26.55
CA GLU A 480 1.62 44.97 -26.02
C GLU A 480 1.56 45.03 -24.48
N THR A 481 2.73 45.06 -23.82
CA THR A 481 2.81 45.34 -22.38
C THR A 481 4.17 45.92 -21.98
N LYS A 482 4.17 46.76 -20.95
CA LYS A 482 5.38 47.31 -20.30
C LYS A 482 5.77 46.59 -19.01
N ASP A 483 4.91 45.69 -18.54
CA ASP A 483 5.01 45.06 -17.22
C ASP A 483 5.52 43.61 -17.29
N SER A 484 5.61 43.05 -18.50
CA SER A 484 6.33 41.79 -18.74
C SER A 484 7.83 41.94 -18.48
N PHE A 485 8.46 40.85 -18.06
CA PHE A 485 9.91 40.73 -17.94
C PHE A 485 10.32 39.27 -18.11
N ILE A 486 11.56 39.06 -18.53
CA ILE A 486 12.21 37.75 -18.55
C ILE A 486 13.35 37.74 -17.54
N PHE A 487 13.72 36.55 -17.09
CA PHE A 487 14.75 36.40 -16.07
C PHE A 487 15.57 35.12 -16.19
N SER A 488 16.70 35.14 -15.50
CA SER A 488 17.48 33.97 -15.10
C SER A 488 17.70 34.03 -13.59
N LEU A 489 17.50 32.93 -12.88
CA LEU A 489 17.62 32.87 -11.43
C LEU A 489 18.99 32.32 -11.03
N LYS A 490 19.56 32.87 -9.95
CA LYS A 490 20.71 32.27 -9.28
C LYS A 490 20.35 30.85 -8.80
N ASN A 491 21.17 29.86 -9.12
CA ASN A 491 20.93 28.47 -8.75
C ASN A 491 22.22 27.66 -8.95
N GLY A 492 22.55 26.79 -7.99
CA GLY A 492 23.75 25.95 -8.03
C GLY A 492 25.02 26.76 -8.28
N SER A 493 25.65 26.52 -9.42
CA SER A 493 26.85 27.24 -9.89
C SER A 493 26.63 28.72 -10.26
N ILE A 494 25.39 29.16 -10.50
CA ILE A 494 25.07 30.53 -10.92
C ILE A 494 24.84 31.43 -9.71
N GLN A 495 25.72 32.42 -9.52
CA GLN A 495 25.74 33.26 -8.31
C GLN A 495 24.72 34.41 -8.32
N ASN A 496 24.36 34.95 -9.50
CA ASN A 496 23.54 36.15 -9.62
C ASN A 496 22.34 35.95 -10.54
N SER A 497 21.17 36.41 -10.10
CA SER A 497 19.96 36.49 -10.92
C SER A 497 20.05 37.65 -11.92
N ILE A 498 19.45 37.48 -13.10
CA ILE A 498 19.35 38.50 -14.15
C ILE A 498 17.88 38.82 -14.36
N LEU A 499 17.50 40.08 -14.13
CA LEU A 499 16.22 40.64 -14.57
C LEU A 499 16.39 41.40 -15.88
N SER A 500 15.46 41.21 -16.81
CA SER A 500 15.42 41.92 -18.07
C SER A 500 13.99 42.36 -18.39
N ARG A 501 13.73 43.67 -18.37
CA ARG A 501 12.39 44.21 -18.63
C ARG A 501 12.16 44.46 -20.11
N VAL A 502 10.89 44.57 -20.51
CA VAL A 502 10.54 44.93 -21.88
C VAL A 502 11.01 46.35 -22.20
N LYS A 503 11.74 46.48 -23.31
CA LYS A 503 12.15 47.74 -23.91
C LYS A 503 11.21 48.18 -25.04
N LYS A 504 10.73 47.23 -25.85
CA LYS A 504 9.76 47.48 -26.94
C LYS A 504 8.42 46.83 -26.61
N THR A 505 7.51 47.60 -26.02
CA THR A 505 6.24 47.13 -25.46
C THR A 505 5.39 46.34 -26.46
N ARG A 506 5.31 46.80 -27.71
CA ARG A 506 4.53 46.17 -28.80
C ARG A 506 4.94 44.73 -29.14
N PHE A 507 6.12 44.28 -28.73
CA PHE A 507 6.64 42.95 -29.05
C PHE A 507 6.92 42.11 -27.80
N ALA A 508 6.28 42.44 -26.67
CA ALA A 508 6.60 41.82 -25.39
C ALA A 508 6.35 40.30 -25.41
N ILE A 509 5.19 39.88 -25.91
CA ILE A 509 4.70 38.50 -25.84
C ILE A 509 4.01 38.15 -27.16
N ILE A 510 4.10 36.89 -27.59
CA ILE A 510 3.35 36.39 -28.76
C ILE A 510 2.30 35.39 -28.29
N ASN A 511 1.06 35.59 -28.73
CA ASN A 511 0.05 34.53 -28.76
C ASN A 511 0.19 33.76 -30.08
N ILE A 512 0.38 32.45 -29.99
CA ILE A 512 0.67 31.60 -31.13
C ILE A 512 -0.63 31.13 -31.77
N CYS A 513 -0.71 31.18 -33.10
CA CYS A 513 -1.87 30.70 -33.83
C CYS A 513 -2.03 29.17 -33.68
N LYS A 514 -3.27 28.69 -33.72
CA LYS A 514 -3.64 27.30 -33.39
C LYS A 514 -2.85 26.24 -34.17
N LYS A 515 -2.48 26.53 -35.42
CA LYS A 515 -1.66 25.64 -36.26
C LYS A 515 -0.26 25.40 -35.68
N ASN A 516 0.32 26.42 -35.05
CA ASN A 516 1.70 26.43 -34.55
C ASN A 516 1.81 26.08 -33.06
N GLN A 517 0.70 26.04 -32.32
CA GLN A 517 0.66 25.67 -30.89
C GLN A 517 1.15 24.24 -30.61
N LYS A 518 1.21 23.37 -31.63
CA LYS A 518 1.78 22.02 -31.52
C LYS A 518 3.30 22.05 -31.32
N SER A 519 3.98 23.09 -31.78
CA SER A 519 5.43 23.20 -31.72
C SER A 519 5.95 24.37 -30.89
N HIS A 520 5.17 25.44 -30.74
CA HIS A 520 5.54 26.61 -29.92
C HIS A 520 4.79 26.62 -28.60
N GLY A 521 5.50 26.84 -27.50
CA GLY A 521 4.92 27.10 -26.18
C GLY A 521 4.96 28.60 -25.83
N PRO A 522 5.29 28.95 -24.57
CA PRO A 522 5.39 30.35 -24.16
C PRO A 522 6.47 31.10 -24.94
N TYR A 523 6.14 32.32 -25.35
CA TYR A 523 7.00 33.15 -26.19
C TYR A 523 7.07 34.60 -25.70
N PHE A 524 8.25 35.01 -25.23
CA PHE A 524 8.54 36.33 -24.70
C PHE A 524 9.51 37.07 -25.62
N GLY A 525 8.99 37.79 -26.62
CA GLY A 525 9.71 38.79 -27.43
C GLY A 525 11.13 38.43 -27.85
N TYR A 526 11.31 37.22 -28.41
CA TYR A 526 12.60 36.58 -28.76
C TYR A 526 13.57 36.32 -27.60
N GLY A 527 13.36 36.99 -26.46
CA GLY A 527 14.15 36.93 -25.24
C GLY A 527 14.15 35.56 -24.56
N PHE A 528 12.99 34.91 -24.55
CA PHE A 528 12.80 33.55 -24.03
C PHE A 528 11.65 32.88 -24.78
N SER A 529 11.90 31.69 -25.35
CA SER A 529 10.87 30.90 -26.02
C SER A 529 11.11 29.41 -25.80
N LEU A 530 10.03 28.69 -25.50
CA LEU A 530 10.01 27.23 -25.54
C LEU A 530 9.45 26.76 -26.89
N PHE A 531 10.22 25.93 -27.59
CA PHE A 531 9.89 25.46 -28.94
C PHE A 531 10.40 24.02 -29.13
N SER A 532 9.59 23.19 -29.80
CA SER A 532 9.90 21.80 -30.11
C SER A 532 9.16 21.33 -31.36
N GLU A 533 9.88 20.77 -32.34
CA GLU A 533 9.26 20.15 -33.52
C GLU A 533 8.76 18.73 -33.22
N LYS A 534 9.38 18.07 -32.24
CA LYS A 534 8.94 16.75 -31.73
C LYS A 534 7.75 16.84 -30.77
N SER A 535 7.14 18.03 -30.62
CA SER A 535 6.05 18.28 -29.68
C SER A 535 6.42 17.90 -28.24
N ASN A 536 7.69 18.07 -27.85
CA ASN A 536 8.20 17.78 -26.51
C ASN A 536 9.50 18.55 -26.24
N PHE A 537 9.44 19.55 -25.35
CA PHE A 537 10.58 20.44 -25.03
C PHE A 537 11.85 19.73 -24.48
N ASN A 538 11.78 18.44 -24.13
CA ASN A 538 12.93 17.67 -23.66
C ASN A 538 13.65 16.88 -24.78
N LEU A 539 12.99 16.63 -25.92
CA LEU A 539 13.48 15.69 -26.95
C LEU A 539 14.27 16.35 -28.09
N ASP A 540 14.17 17.68 -28.21
CA ASP A 540 14.93 18.46 -29.19
C ASP A 540 15.46 19.75 -28.57
N CYS A 541 16.71 20.10 -28.90
CA CYS A 541 17.38 21.29 -28.39
C CYS A 541 17.00 22.51 -29.25
N LEU A 542 15.72 22.86 -29.29
CA LEU A 542 15.21 23.92 -30.16
C LEU A 542 14.68 25.16 -29.42
N SER A 543 14.52 25.09 -28.09
CA SER A 543 14.16 26.26 -27.27
C SER A 543 15.32 27.26 -27.23
N TYR A 544 15.04 28.56 -27.07
CA TYR A 544 16.09 29.58 -27.17
C TYR A 544 15.83 30.83 -26.35
N CYS A 545 16.93 31.51 -26.01
CA CYS A 545 16.94 32.83 -25.36
C CYS A 545 17.85 33.78 -26.15
N ASN A 546 17.25 34.69 -26.92
CA ASN A 546 17.96 35.60 -27.81
C ASN A 546 17.57 37.06 -27.55
N ASN A 547 18.51 38.00 -27.55
CA ASN A 547 18.18 39.41 -27.44
C ASN A 547 18.65 40.25 -28.64
N ARG A 548 18.89 39.64 -29.81
CA ARG A 548 19.32 40.36 -31.03
C ARG A 548 18.33 41.44 -31.47
N ALA A 549 17.02 41.23 -31.28
CA ALA A 549 15.98 42.19 -31.65
C ALA A 549 15.83 43.37 -30.66
N ASN A 550 16.57 43.33 -29.53
CA ASN A 550 16.55 44.35 -28.48
C ASN A 550 15.12 44.64 -27.98
N ILE A 551 14.33 43.58 -27.81
CA ILE A 551 12.95 43.67 -27.31
C ILE A 551 12.94 43.78 -25.79
N TYR A 552 13.84 43.05 -25.13
CA TYR A 552 14.09 43.10 -23.70
C TYR A 552 15.45 43.78 -23.44
N GLU A 553 15.64 44.36 -22.26
CA GLU A 553 16.83 45.18 -21.93
C GLU A 553 18.14 44.38 -21.98
N LYS A 554 18.10 43.15 -21.48
CA LYS A 554 19.25 42.26 -21.28
C LYS A 554 18.96 40.86 -21.79
N ARG A 555 20.03 40.14 -22.09
CA ARG A 555 19.97 38.71 -22.38
C ARG A 555 20.03 37.93 -21.07
N VAL A 556 19.18 36.91 -20.94
CA VAL A 556 19.07 36.12 -19.69
C VAL A 556 19.89 34.83 -19.67
N LYS A 557 20.32 34.33 -20.84
CA LYS A 557 21.19 33.15 -20.97
C LYS A 557 22.55 33.55 -21.53
N ILE A 558 23.63 33.02 -20.94
CA ILE A 558 25.01 33.35 -21.32
C ILE A 558 25.32 32.80 -22.73
N SER A 559 25.12 31.49 -22.94
CA SER A 559 25.35 30.83 -24.25
C SER A 559 24.23 31.16 -25.24
N SER A 560 24.57 31.49 -26.50
CA SER A 560 23.67 31.68 -27.65
C SER A 560 22.97 30.42 -28.15
N ASP A 561 23.32 29.27 -27.57
CA ASP A 561 22.89 27.99 -28.09
C ASP A 561 21.46 27.71 -27.68
N ARG A 562 20.77 27.02 -28.59
CA ARG A 562 19.46 26.44 -28.32
C ARG A 562 19.59 25.35 -27.27
N PHE A 563 18.52 25.09 -26.53
CA PHE A 563 18.51 24.18 -25.40
C PHE A 563 17.24 23.34 -25.37
N SER A 564 17.31 22.24 -24.62
CA SER A 564 16.15 21.47 -24.18
C SER A 564 15.92 21.71 -22.70
N VAL A 565 14.74 21.33 -22.21
CA VAL A 565 14.28 21.63 -20.84
C VAL A 565 14.09 20.33 -20.08
N ASP A 566 14.67 20.21 -18.87
CA ASP A 566 14.49 19.06 -17.99
C ASP A 566 13.20 19.14 -17.18
N ASN A 567 12.78 20.35 -16.79
CA ASN A 567 11.53 20.58 -16.09
C ASN A 567 10.98 21.97 -16.40
N TYR A 568 9.66 22.13 -16.44
CA TYR A 568 9.03 23.46 -16.53
C TYR A 568 7.73 23.50 -15.74
N GLU A 569 7.45 24.68 -15.21
CA GLU A 569 6.28 24.98 -14.39
C GLU A 569 5.71 26.35 -14.79
N VAL A 570 4.39 26.49 -14.67
CA VAL A 570 3.70 27.77 -14.84
C VAL A 570 2.87 28.05 -13.59
N PHE A 571 3.01 29.26 -13.06
CA PHE A 571 2.30 29.73 -11.88
C PHE A 571 1.38 30.88 -12.25
N LYS A 572 0.16 30.88 -11.71
CA LYS A 572 -0.66 32.08 -11.62
C LYS A 572 -0.30 32.84 -10.35
N VAL A 573 -0.03 34.13 -10.47
CA VAL A 573 0.37 34.98 -9.36
C VAL A 573 -0.83 35.78 -8.86
N ILE A 574 -1.19 35.60 -7.59
CA ILE A 574 -2.35 36.25 -6.98
C ILE A 574 -1.87 37.07 -5.79
N ARG A 575 -2.21 38.36 -5.75
CA ARG A 575 -1.86 39.22 -4.61
C ARG A 575 -2.63 38.77 -3.36
N LYS A 576 -1.93 38.56 -2.26
CA LYS A 576 -2.53 38.23 -0.96
C LYS A 576 -3.30 39.46 -0.46
N SER A 577 -4.52 39.23 0.03
CA SER A 577 -5.42 40.27 0.56
C SER A 577 -5.02 40.72 1.95
#